data_AF-A0A8S4GN32-F1
#
_entry.id   AF-A0A8S4GN32-F1
#
_cell.length_a   1.000
_cell.length_b   1.000
_cell.length_c   1.000
_cell.angle_alpha   90.00
_cell.angle_beta   90.00
_cell.angle_gamma   90.00
#
_symmetry.space_group_name_H-M   'P 1'
#
loop_
_entity.id
_entity.type
_entity.pdbx_description
1 polymer ?
#
loop_
_entity_poly.entity_id
_entity_poly.type
_entity_poly.pdbx_seq_one_letter_code
_entity_poly.pdbx_strand_id
1 'polypeptide(L)'
;MAGPGTKSCAGLVLKRYEHLVHGRLIKRYKRFLADVRIGDEVVTVHCPNTGPMTGLLDRPEAPVLLSTSDNPKRKYRHTLEWIKPHREQDWVGVHSASANAMCSALLEAGAVSSFGSYMSIKREVVIRKGSRVDFALELEGGDVLPVEVKSVTLARLGAGSEVAAGDDGDNAEQPGPPGAPHETARHVAVFPDTVSLRAQKHVQELTEYAASGKAGAARAGLLLLVQRGDCAAFEPGWQHDRAYARLLCEAGAGGRVAVVAVACRLRREQGGGIAWRRWGRSLST
;
A
#
# COMPACT_ATOMS: atom_id res chain seq x y z
N MET A 1 -1.45 -33.75 -14.74
CA MET A 1 -1.13 -33.12 -13.44
C MET A 1 -1.94 -31.84 -13.35
N ALA A 2 -2.82 -31.72 -12.35
CA ALA A 2 -3.61 -30.51 -12.15
C ALA A 2 -2.66 -29.36 -11.75
N GLY A 3 -2.75 -28.22 -12.44
CA GLY A 3 -2.01 -27.01 -12.07
C GLY A 3 -2.36 -26.57 -10.64
N PRO A 4 -1.53 -25.74 -9.99
CA PRO A 4 -1.85 -25.24 -8.65
C PRO A 4 -3.18 -24.50 -8.72
N GLY A 5 -4.23 -25.11 -8.16
CA GLY A 5 -5.54 -24.52 -8.06
C GLY A 5 -5.43 -23.13 -7.43
N THR A 6 -6.16 -22.17 -7.96
CA THR A 6 -6.24 -20.78 -7.50
C THR A 6 -6.64 -20.77 -6.02
N LYS A 7 -5.66 -20.81 -5.11
CA LYS A 7 -5.90 -20.67 -3.68
C LYS A 7 -6.51 -19.28 -3.48
N SER A 8 -7.61 -19.21 -2.74
CA SER A 8 -8.16 -17.92 -2.33
C SER A 8 -7.09 -17.17 -1.53
N CYS A 9 -6.51 -16.12 -2.12
CA CYS A 9 -5.49 -15.29 -1.45
C CYS A 9 -6.10 -14.30 -0.46
N ALA A 10 -7.44 -14.24 -0.37
CA ALA A 10 -8.13 -13.36 0.56
C ALA A 10 -7.72 -13.71 2.00
N GLY A 11 -7.28 -12.70 2.76
CA GLY A 11 -6.82 -12.90 4.12
C GLY A 11 -5.34 -13.32 4.25
N LEU A 12 -4.55 -13.42 3.18
CA LEU A 12 -3.10 -13.67 3.29
C LEU A 12 -2.45 -12.63 4.22
N VAL A 13 -1.69 -13.07 5.22
CA VAL A 13 -0.95 -12.19 6.13
C VAL A 13 0.28 -11.63 5.41
N LEU A 14 0.38 -10.31 5.31
CA LEU A 14 1.46 -9.61 4.61
C LEU A 14 2.54 -9.06 5.55
N LYS A 15 2.15 -8.72 6.78
CA LYS A 15 3.04 -8.24 7.83
C LYS A 15 2.36 -8.43 9.19
N ARG A 16 3.11 -8.92 10.17
CA ARG A 16 2.68 -9.05 11.58
C ARG A 16 3.30 -7.97 12.43
N TYR A 17 2.56 -7.54 13.43
CA TYR A 17 3.01 -6.73 14.54
C TYR A 17 2.65 -7.48 15.83
N GLU A 18 3.66 -7.84 16.60
CA GLU A 18 3.46 -8.47 17.91
C GLU A 18 2.78 -7.49 18.87
N HIS A 19 3.29 -6.25 18.91
CA HIS A 19 2.79 -5.18 19.75
C HIS A 19 2.74 -3.85 18.98
N LEU A 20 1.66 -3.10 19.18
CA LEU A 20 1.51 -1.74 18.71
C LEU A 20 1.11 -0.84 19.89
N VAL A 21 1.77 0.32 19.98
CA VAL A 21 1.45 1.34 20.97
C VAL A 21 0.38 2.25 20.39
N HIS A 22 -0.70 2.44 21.14
CA HIS A 22 -1.78 3.36 20.78
C HIS A 22 -1.39 4.80 21.13
N GLY A 23 -1.77 5.74 20.27
CA GLY A 23 -1.59 7.16 20.54
C GLY A 23 -2.55 8.05 19.77
N ARG A 24 -2.37 9.35 19.94
CA ARG A 24 -3.14 10.42 19.28
C ARG A 24 -2.19 11.37 18.56
N LEU A 25 -2.35 11.55 17.25
CA LEU A 25 -1.50 12.44 16.47
C LEU A 25 -1.73 13.90 16.90
N ILE A 26 -0.68 14.60 17.32
CA ILE A 26 -0.74 16.04 17.58
C ILE A 26 -0.40 16.81 16.31
N LYS A 27 0.74 16.50 15.69
CA LYS A 27 1.18 17.13 14.45
C LYS A 27 2.28 16.33 13.77
N ARG A 28 2.36 16.44 12.45
CA ARG A 28 3.49 15.97 11.64
C ARG A 28 4.28 17.18 11.14
N TYR A 29 5.62 17.08 11.16
CA TYR A 29 6.50 18.16 10.74
C TYR A 29 7.82 17.62 10.21
N LYS A 30 8.58 18.47 9.49
CA LYS A 30 9.88 18.13 8.89
C LYS A 30 9.85 16.84 8.06
N ARG A 31 8.68 16.48 7.52
CA ARG A 31 8.32 15.25 6.76
C ARG A 31 8.45 13.94 7.56
N PHE A 32 9.51 13.77 8.34
CA PHE A 32 9.89 12.51 8.97
C PHE A 32 9.62 12.43 10.47
N LEU A 33 8.98 13.45 11.04
CA LEU A 33 8.69 13.51 12.48
C LEU A 33 7.21 13.76 12.70
N ALA A 34 6.69 13.18 13.77
CA ALA A 34 5.38 13.52 14.30
C ALA A 34 5.45 13.55 15.83
N ASP A 35 4.71 14.46 16.44
CA ASP A 35 4.45 14.43 17.88
C ASP A 35 3.14 13.68 18.11
N VAL A 36 3.18 12.71 19.02
CA VAL A 36 2.06 11.82 19.33
C VAL A 36 1.88 11.79 20.85
N ARG A 37 0.63 11.92 21.30
CA ARG A 37 0.28 11.69 22.71
C ARG A 37 0.11 10.20 22.97
N ILE A 38 0.81 9.67 23.97
CA ILE A 38 0.75 8.28 24.43
C ILE A 38 0.50 8.32 25.94
N GLY A 39 -0.71 7.95 26.37
CA GLY A 39 -1.15 8.25 27.74
C GLY A 39 -1.14 9.76 27.98
N ASP A 40 -0.46 10.19 29.05
CA ASP A 40 -0.32 11.61 29.42
C ASP A 40 0.93 12.28 28.81
N GLU A 41 1.80 11.52 28.13
CA GLU A 41 3.05 12.02 27.60
C GLU A 41 2.94 12.39 26.11
N VAL A 42 3.71 13.41 25.70
CA VAL A 42 3.92 13.75 24.29
C VAL A 42 5.30 13.27 23.85
N VAL A 43 5.33 12.39 22.87
CA VAL A 43 6.55 11.77 22.36
C VAL A 43 6.72 12.08 20.87
N THR A 44 7.93 12.45 20.47
CA THR A 44 8.29 12.58 19.07
C THR A 44 8.62 11.20 18.48
N VAL A 45 7.95 10.85 17.39
CA VAL A 45 8.07 9.56 16.69
C VAL A 45 8.60 9.76 15.28
N HIS A 46 9.22 8.71 14.72
CA HIS A 46 9.57 8.71 13.31
C HIS A 46 8.32 8.54 12.45
N CYS A 47 8.13 9.42 11.45
CA CYS A 47 7.13 9.26 10.39
C CYS A 47 7.82 8.72 9.12
N PRO A 48 7.67 7.43 8.80
CA PRO A 48 8.30 6.77 7.65
C PRO A 48 7.50 7.00 6.35
N ASN A 49 6.94 8.20 6.18
CA ASN A 49 6.29 8.65 4.96
C ASN A 49 6.94 9.95 4.51
N THR A 50 7.38 10.01 3.25
CA THR A 50 8.04 11.21 2.70
C THR A 50 7.07 12.13 1.96
N GLY A 51 5.89 11.62 1.58
CA GLY A 51 4.85 12.34 0.86
C GLY A 51 4.06 13.29 1.77
N PRO A 52 3.13 14.07 1.21
CA PRO A 52 2.31 15.01 1.99
C PRO A 52 1.36 14.30 2.96
N MET A 53 1.00 13.03 2.72
CA MET A 53 -0.06 12.33 3.48
C MET A 53 -1.40 13.07 3.36
N THR A 54 -1.72 13.51 2.15
CA THR A 54 -2.93 14.27 1.81
C THR A 54 -4.17 13.53 2.31
N GLY A 55 -5.07 14.24 3.00
CA GLY A 55 -6.30 13.68 3.57
C GLY A 55 -6.10 12.84 4.84
N LEU A 56 -4.87 12.64 5.32
CA LEU A 56 -4.62 11.82 6.51
C LEU A 56 -4.38 12.63 7.79
N LEU A 57 -4.07 13.92 7.67
CA LEU A 57 -3.62 14.77 8.77
C LEU A 57 -4.67 15.81 9.22
N ASP A 58 -5.84 15.82 8.57
CA ASP A 58 -6.83 16.88 8.72
C ASP A 58 -7.63 16.78 10.03
N ARG A 59 -7.69 15.59 10.62
CA ARG A 59 -8.36 15.35 11.90
C ARG A 59 -7.40 15.63 13.06
N PRO A 60 -7.72 16.61 13.94
CA PRO A 60 -7.00 16.78 15.19
C PRO A 60 -7.06 15.51 16.04
N GLU A 61 -5.94 15.13 16.63
CA GLU A 61 -5.87 13.98 17.53
C GLU A 61 -6.37 12.68 16.87
N ALA A 62 -6.10 12.51 15.57
CA ALA A 62 -6.39 11.26 14.88
C ALA A 62 -5.74 10.08 15.63
N PRO A 63 -6.46 8.97 15.86
CA PRO A 63 -5.87 7.76 16.44
C PRO A 63 -4.73 7.25 15.57
N VAL A 64 -3.63 6.87 16.21
CA VAL A 64 -2.45 6.30 15.55
C VAL A 64 -2.00 5.02 16.25
N LEU A 65 -1.32 4.15 15.50
CA LEU A 65 -0.62 2.99 16.04
C LEU A 65 0.85 3.06 15.68
N LEU A 66 1.69 2.78 16.66
CA LEU A 66 3.13 2.92 16.59
C LEU A 66 3.81 1.56 16.80
N SER A 67 4.83 1.25 15.99
CA SER A 67 5.77 0.18 16.33
C SER A 67 6.86 0.72 17.26
N THR A 68 7.42 -0.18 18.08
CA THR A 68 8.51 0.12 19.02
C THR A 68 9.76 -0.61 18.56
N SER A 69 10.90 0.07 18.58
CA SER A 69 12.20 -0.55 18.33
C SER A 69 13.02 -0.60 19.61
N ASP A 70 13.62 -1.75 19.88
CA ASP A 70 14.52 -1.94 21.03
C ASP A 70 15.98 -1.60 20.73
N ASN A 71 16.26 -1.09 19.53
CA ASN A 71 17.62 -0.69 19.17
C ASN A 71 18.01 0.59 19.94
N PRO A 72 18.97 0.53 20.89
CA PRO A 72 19.33 1.65 21.73
C PRO A 72 19.98 2.81 20.96
N LYS A 73 20.45 2.57 19.72
CA LYS A 73 21.03 3.60 18.85
C LYS A 73 19.99 4.44 18.13
N ARG A 74 18.70 4.07 18.18
CA ARG A 74 17.66 4.85 17.50
C ARG A 74 17.36 6.13 18.28
N LYS A 75 17.43 7.25 17.57
CA LYS A 75 17.03 8.56 18.11
C LYS A 75 15.55 8.62 18.50
N TYR A 76 14.68 8.01 17.69
CA TYR A 76 13.24 7.92 17.97
C TYR A 76 12.85 6.45 18.11
N ARG A 77 12.42 6.09 19.33
CA ARG A 77 12.06 4.72 19.70
C ARG A 77 10.85 4.20 18.91
N HIS A 78 9.88 5.07 18.68
CA HIS A 78 8.62 4.72 18.03
C HIS A 78 8.59 5.15 16.56
N THR A 79 7.92 4.34 15.75
CA THR A 79 7.65 4.63 14.33
C THR A 79 6.15 4.66 14.11
N LEU A 80 5.65 5.72 13.46
CA LEU A 80 4.26 5.84 13.05
C LEU A 80 3.97 4.84 11.93
N GLU A 81 3.18 3.82 12.24
CA GLU A 81 2.83 2.77 11.27
C GLU A 81 1.45 3.04 10.66
N TRP A 82 0.52 3.56 11.45
CA TRP A 82 -0.89 3.65 11.11
C TRP A 82 -1.54 4.92 11.61
N ILE A 83 -2.55 5.37 10.87
CA ILE A 83 -3.44 6.46 11.26
C ILE A 83 -4.89 6.10 10.89
N LYS A 84 -5.83 6.50 11.74
CA LYS A 84 -7.27 6.46 11.42
C LYS A 84 -7.75 7.90 11.15
N PRO A 85 -7.70 8.36 9.89
CA PRO A 85 -7.85 9.78 9.56
C PRO A 85 -9.27 10.29 9.78
N HIS A 86 -10.28 9.45 9.56
CA HIS A 86 -11.68 9.76 9.80
C HIS A 86 -12.35 8.62 10.56
N ARG A 87 -13.42 8.91 11.32
CA ARG A 87 -14.14 7.90 12.11
C ARG A 87 -14.71 6.78 11.24
N GLU A 88 -15.28 7.16 10.09
CA GLU A 88 -15.91 6.29 9.10
C GLU A 88 -14.93 5.55 8.16
N GLN A 89 -13.64 5.92 8.20
CA GLN A 89 -12.61 5.31 7.36
C GLN A 89 -11.89 4.19 8.11
N ASP A 90 -11.30 3.29 7.34
CA ASP A 90 -10.45 2.24 7.90
C ASP A 90 -9.09 2.78 8.35
N TRP A 91 -8.32 1.94 9.03
CA TRP A 91 -6.92 2.23 9.32
C TRP A 91 -6.10 2.34 8.02
N VAL A 92 -5.31 3.40 7.92
CA VAL A 92 -4.40 3.67 6.79
C VAL A 92 -2.95 3.45 7.23
N GLY A 93 -2.21 2.65 6.46
CA GLY A 93 -0.78 2.46 6.66
C GLY A 93 0.02 3.59 6.09
N VAL A 94 0.91 4.19 6.88
CA VAL A 94 1.72 5.33 6.43
C VAL A 94 3.17 4.96 6.16
N HIS A 95 3.61 3.78 6.59
CA HIS A 95 4.98 3.29 6.41
C HIS A 95 5.23 2.80 4.99
N SER A 96 5.70 3.70 4.12
CA SER A 96 5.87 3.42 2.69
C SER A 96 6.94 2.36 2.41
N ALA A 97 8.05 2.37 3.16
CA ALA A 97 9.10 1.34 3.04
C ALA A 97 8.61 -0.07 3.44
N SER A 98 7.52 -0.16 4.21
CA SER A 98 6.90 -1.44 4.53
C SER A 98 6.15 -2.06 3.35
N ALA A 99 5.86 -1.28 2.30
CA ALA A 99 5.17 -1.78 1.11
C ALA A 99 5.98 -2.87 0.40
N ASN A 100 7.29 -2.70 0.25
CA ASN A 100 8.15 -3.71 -0.40
C ASN A 100 8.09 -5.04 0.36
N ALA A 101 8.17 -5.02 1.69
CA ALA A 101 8.08 -6.25 2.49
C ALA A 101 6.72 -6.96 2.30
N MET A 102 5.62 -6.21 2.33
CA MET A 102 4.28 -6.76 2.11
C MET A 102 4.06 -7.27 0.68
N CYS A 103 4.60 -6.56 -0.32
CA CYS A 103 4.59 -7.00 -1.71
C CYS A 103 5.42 -8.27 -1.90
N SER A 104 6.55 -8.42 -1.21
CA SER A 104 7.29 -9.69 -1.26
C SER A 104 6.47 -10.85 -0.74
N ALA A 105 5.74 -10.68 0.37
CA ALA A 105 4.83 -11.71 0.87
C ALA A 105 3.70 -12.04 -0.13
N LEU A 106 3.17 -11.04 -0.84
CA LEU A 106 2.19 -11.26 -1.92
C LEU A 106 2.79 -12.08 -3.07
N LEU A 107 4.02 -11.76 -3.48
CA LEU A 107 4.71 -12.43 -4.57
C LEU A 107 5.13 -13.86 -4.17
N GLU A 108 5.75 -14.04 -3.01
CA GLU A 108 6.13 -15.37 -2.50
C GLU A 108 4.92 -16.32 -2.38
N ALA A 109 3.72 -15.79 -2.12
CA ALA A 109 2.48 -16.55 -2.06
C ALA A 109 1.80 -16.79 -3.43
N GLY A 110 2.34 -16.25 -4.54
CA GLY A 110 1.71 -16.31 -5.86
C GLY A 110 0.38 -15.55 -5.93
N ALA A 111 0.17 -14.56 -5.06
CA ALA A 111 -1.12 -13.88 -4.89
C ALA A 111 -1.40 -12.80 -5.94
N VAL A 112 -0.53 -12.63 -6.94
CA VAL A 112 -0.65 -11.62 -8.00
C VAL A 112 -0.70 -12.33 -9.35
N SER A 113 -1.85 -12.90 -9.68
CA SER A 113 -2.04 -13.74 -10.87
C SER A 113 -1.71 -13.03 -12.19
N SER A 114 -1.86 -11.71 -12.25
CA SER A 114 -1.53 -10.92 -13.46
C SER A 114 -0.04 -10.94 -13.82
N PHE A 115 0.83 -11.40 -12.93
CA PHE A 115 2.27 -11.56 -13.21
C PHE A 115 2.63 -12.97 -13.70
N GLY A 116 1.66 -13.87 -13.85
CA GLY A 116 1.90 -15.25 -14.27
C GLY A 116 2.64 -16.08 -13.22
N SER A 117 3.08 -17.27 -13.64
CA SER A 117 3.94 -18.14 -12.83
C SER A 117 5.40 -17.73 -12.96
N TYR A 118 6.14 -17.80 -11.85
CA TYR A 118 7.57 -17.51 -11.78
C TYR A 118 8.28 -18.47 -10.84
N MET A 119 9.55 -18.72 -11.14
CA MET A 119 10.42 -19.68 -10.47
C MET A 119 11.23 -19.04 -9.36
N SER A 120 11.58 -17.75 -9.50
CA SER A 120 12.39 -17.05 -8.51
C SER A 120 12.02 -15.56 -8.42
N ILE A 121 12.30 -14.97 -7.24
CA ILE A 121 12.10 -13.55 -6.95
C ILE A 121 13.45 -12.97 -6.54
N LYS A 122 13.93 -11.97 -7.28
CA LYS A 122 15.09 -11.16 -6.90
C LYS A 122 14.62 -9.78 -6.48
N ARG A 123 15.26 -9.18 -5.47
CA ARG A 123 14.94 -7.84 -4.98
C ARG A 123 16.00 -6.84 -5.45
N GLU A 124 15.60 -5.57 -5.56
CA GLU A 124 16.53 -4.45 -5.80
C GLU A 124 17.39 -4.63 -7.08
N VAL A 125 16.77 -5.04 -8.18
CA VAL A 125 17.46 -5.43 -9.41
C VAL A 125 17.68 -4.24 -10.35
N VAL A 126 18.90 -4.07 -10.82
CA VAL A 126 19.24 -3.06 -11.83
C VAL A 126 18.77 -3.53 -13.20
N ILE A 127 17.87 -2.78 -13.83
CA ILE A 127 17.36 -3.09 -15.18
C ILE A 127 18.04 -2.26 -16.28
N ARG A 128 18.63 -1.13 -15.91
CA ARG A 128 19.48 -0.30 -16.77
C ARG A 128 20.36 0.62 -15.92
N LYS A 129 21.37 1.26 -16.53
CA LYS A 129 22.27 2.18 -15.83
C LYS A 129 21.48 3.27 -15.08
N GLY A 130 21.62 3.30 -13.76
CA GLY A 130 20.96 4.31 -12.89
C GLY A 130 19.47 4.07 -12.64
N SER A 131 18.93 2.88 -12.97
CA SER A 131 17.57 2.49 -12.64
C SER A 131 17.53 1.10 -12.02
N ARG A 132 16.73 0.98 -10.97
CA ARG A 132 16.54 -0.23 -10.20
C ARG A 132 15.05 -0.39 -9.93
N VAL A 133 14.57 -1.61 -10.06
CA VAL A 133 13.20 -2.01 -9.70
C VAL A 133 13.21 -2.75 -8.37
N ASP A 134 12.09 -2.68 -7.66
CA ASP A 134 11.93 -3.32 -6.36
C ASP A 134 12.06 -4.85 -6.45
N PHE A 135 11.52 -5.47 -7.51
CA PHE A 135 11.62 -6.91 -7.76
C PHE A 135 11.89 -7.24 -9.23
N ALA A 136 12.49 -8.40 -9.47
CA ALA A 136 12.52 -9.06 -10.77
C ALA A 136 12.08 -10.52 -10.59
N LEU A 137 11.04 -10.91 -11.33
CA LEU A 137 10.48 -12.25 -11.31
C LEU A 137 11.03 -13.03 -12.49
N GLU A 138 11.61 -14.19 -12.23
CA GLU A 138 12.08 -15.10 -13.28
C GLU A 138 10.92 -16.00 -13.71
N LEU A 139 10.40 -15.77 -14.91
CA LEU A 139 9.21 -16.47 -15.43
C LEU A 139 9.55 -17.89 -15.88
N GLU A 140 8.53 -18.75 -15.95
CA GLU A 140 8.63 -20.04 -16.65
C GLU A 140 8.98 -19.79 -18.14
N GLY A 141 10.20 -20.15 -18.56
CA GLY A 141 10.73 -19.87 -19.89
C GLY A 141 11.98 -18.98 -19.93
N GLY A 142 12.44 -18.49 -18.77
CA GLY A 142 13.71 -17.77 -18.62
C GLY A 142 13.63 -16.26 -18.88
N ASP A 143 12.45 -15.75 -19.22
CA ASP A 143 12.19 -14.31 -19.29
C ASP A 143 12.15 -13.68 -17.89
N VAL A 144 12.47 -12.39 -17.80
CA VAL A 144 12.41 -11.63 -16.54
C VAL A 144 11.29 -10.60 -16.60
N LEU A 145 10.46 -10.57 -15.55
CA LEU A 145 9.44 -9.55 -15.34
C LEU A 145 9.89 -8.59 -14.21
N PRO A 146 10.41 -7.39 -14.54
CA PRO A 146 10.68 -6.37 -13.55
C PRO A 146 9.37 -5.84 -12.94
N VAL A 147 9.34 -5.66 -11.62
CA VAL A 147 8.20 -5.15 -10.87
C VAL A 147 8.62 -3.97 -10.01
N GLU A 148 7.91 -2.87 -10.19
CA GLU A 148 8.01 -1.70 -9.31
C GLU A 148 6.83 -1.67 -8.33
N VAL A 149 7.08 -1.29 -7.09
CA VAL A 149 6.07 -1.12 -6.04
C VAL A 149 5.77 0.36 -5.82
N LYS A 150 4.50 0.64 -5.51
CA LYS A 150 4.02 1.94 -5.04
C LYS A 150 3.16 1.76 -3.80
N SER A 151 3.43 2.54 -2.77
CA SER A 151 2.57 2.64 -1.58
C SER A 151 1.46 3.66 -1.87
N VAL A 152 0.22 3.24 -1.71
CA VAL A 152 -0.98 4.05 -1.97
C VAL A 152 -1.76 4.22 -0.67
N THR A 153 -1.99 5.48 -0.31
CA THR A 153 -2.62 5.85 0.98
C THR A 153 -3.77 6.85 0.82
N LEU A 154 -3.67 7.74 -0.17
CA LEU A 154 -4.73 8.65 -0.55
C LEU A 154 -5.94 7.87 -1.10
N ALA A 155 -7.13 8.32 -0.71
CA ALA A 155 -8.36 7.89 -1.33
C ALA A 155 -9.35 9.06 -1.41
N ARG A 156 -10.28 8.97 -2.35
CA ARG A 156 -11.43 9.87 -2.47
C ARG A 156 -12.73 9.09 -2.39
N LEU A 157 -13.82 9.78 -2.10
CA LEU A 157 -15.16 9.19 -2.21
C LEU A 157 -15.43 8.75 -3.66
N GLY A 158 -15.99 7.55 -3.81
CA GLY A 158 -16.48 7.05 -5.08
C GLY A 158 -17.74 7.80 -5.53
N ALA A 159 -18.06 7.74 -6.82
CA ALA A 159 -19.31 8.30 -7.31
C ALA A 159 -20.50 7.52 -6.71
N GLY A 160 -21.48 8.23 -6.14
CA GLY A 160 -22.71 7.63 -5.60
C GLY A 160 -22.65 7.19 -4.13
N SER A 161 -21.58 7.49 -3.39
CA SER A 161 -21.53 7.25 -1.94
C SER A 161 -21.96 8.48 -1.15
N GLU A 162 -23.17 8.47 -0.59
CA GLU A 162 -23.59 9.46 0.41
C GLU A 162 -22.94 9.16 1.78
N VAL A 163 -22.56 10.22 2.50
CA VAL A 163 -22.08 10.13 3.88
C VAL A 163 -23.29 10.20 4.79
N ALA A 164 -23.72 9.05 5.34
CA ALA A 164 -24.64 9.09 6.46
C ALA A 164 -23.88 9.66 7.67
N ALA A 165 -24.38 10.73 8.27
CA ALA A 165 -23.84 11.26 9.52
C ALA A 165 -24.06 10.19 10.62
N GLY A 166 -23.00 9.46 10.96
CA GLY A 166 -23.00 8.47 12.04
C GLY A 166 -22.93 9.15 13.41
N ASP A 167 -23.77 8.67 14.32
CA ASP A 167 -23.94 9.09 15.72
C ASP A 167 -22.62 9.08 16.54
N ASP A 168 -22.47 10.08 17.41
CA ASP A 168 -21.26 10.51 18.14
C ASP A 168 -20.87 9.57 19.32
N GLY A 169 -20.80 8.25 19.08
CA GLY A 169 -20.34 7.27 20.07
C GLY A 169 -18.83 7.02 20.01
N ASP A 170 -18.09 7.31 21.09
CA ASP A 170 -16.62 7.35 21.16
C ASP A 170 -15.88 5.98 21.15
N ASN A 171 -16.53 4.88 20.78
CA ASN A 171 -16.01 3.51 21.00
C ASN A 171 -15.24 2.87 19.81
N ALA A 172 -14.73 3.64 18.85
CA ALA A 172 -14.13 3.11 17.61
C ALA A 172 -12.60 2.94 17.59
N GLU A 173 -11.97 2.71 18.75
CA GLU A 173 -10.51 2.78 18.97
C GLU A 173 -9.70 1.54 18.58
N GLN A 174 -10.33 0.41 18.28
CA GLN A 174 -9.63 -0.85 18.02
C GLN A 174 -9.89 -1.40 16.61
N PRO A 175 -8.89 -2.02 15.94
CA PRO A 175 -9.14 -2.75 14.71
C PRO A 175 -10.17 -3.86 14.98
N GLY A 176 -11.27 -3.83 14.22
CA GLY A 176 -12.43 -4.67 14.45
C GLY A 176 -12.15 -6.18 14.35
N PRO A 177 -13.02 -7.03 14.91
CA PRO A 177 -12.84 -8.47 14.93
C PRO A 177 -12.76 -9.07 13.51
N PRO A 178 -12.17 -10.27 13.35
CA PRO A 178 -12.16 -10.99 12.08
C PRO A 178 -13.61 -11.18 11.61
N GLY A 179 -13.95 -10.67 10.42
CA GLY A 179 -15.25 -10.91 9.79
C GLY A 179 -16.35 -9.86 10.03
N ALA A 180 -16.13 -8.80 10.82
CA ALA A 180 -17.11 -7.70 10.87
C ALA A 180 -17.10 -6.90 9.55
N PRO A 181 -18.22 -6.87 8.80
CA PRO A 181 -18.33 -6.03 7.63
C PRO A 181 -18.52 -4.59 8.11
N HIS A 182 -17.52 -3.73 7.94
CA HIS A 182 -17.89 -2.41 7.43
C HIS A 182 -18.19 -2.63 5.97
N GLU A 183 -19.43 -3.06 5.72
CA GLU A 183 -20.01 -3.13 4.40
C GLU A 183 -20.07 -1.71 3.89
N THR A 184 -19.06 -1.35 3.12
CA THR A 184 -19.10 -0.59 1.87
C THR A 184 -17.71 -0.02 1.64
N ALA A 185 -16.91 -0.68 0.81
CA ALA A 185 -15.75 -0.05 0.23
C ALA A 185 -16.25 1.08 -0.69
N ARG A 186 -16.39 2.28 -0.13
CA ARG A 186 -16.94 3.46 -0.82
C ARG A 186 -15.87 4.30 -1.50
N HIS A 187 -14.59 4.04 -1.22
CA HIS A 187 -13.51 4.89 -1.68
C HIS A 187 -12.81 4.33 -2.92
N VAL A 188 -12.20 5.24 -3.67
CA VAL A 188 -11.27 4.94 -4.76
C VAL A 188 -9.87 5.32 -4.28
N ALA A 189 -8.95 4.37 -4.29
CA ALA A 189 -7.54 4.62 -3.98
C ALA A 189 -6.89 5.44 -5.09
N VAL A 190 -6.08 6.42 -4.73
CA VAL A 190 -5.49 7.37 -5.70
C VAL A 190 -3.98 7.42 -5.52
N PHE A 191 -3.24 7.34 -6.63
CA PHE A 191 -1.79 7.56 -6.62
C PHE A 191 -1.31 8.35 -7.84
N PRO A 192 -0.36 9.30 -7.68
CA PRO A 192 0.20 9.78 -6.42
C PRO A 192 -0.72 10.80 -5.71
N ASP A 193 -0.33 11.22 -4.50
CA ASP A 193 -1.00 12.25 -3.71
C ASP A 193 -0.41 13.67 -3.92
N THR A 194 0.62 13.78 -4.76
CA THR A 194 1.25 15.02 -5.24
C THR A 194 2.11 14.70 -6.47
N VAL A 195 2.62 15.72 -7.17
CA VAL A 195 3.51 15.53 -8.33
C VAL A 195 4.73 14.70 -7.96
N SER A 196 5.00 13.64 -8.72
CA SER A 196 6.09 12.69 -8.46
C SER A 196 6.88 12.39 -9.73
N LEU A 197 7.90 13.21 -10.00
CA LEU A 197 8.84 12.99 -11.12
C LEU A 197 9.53 11.62 -11.05
N ARG A 198 9.75 11.11 -9.83
CA ARG A 198 10.28 9.76 -9.62
C ARG A 198 9.31 8.68 -10.11
N ALA A 199 8.03 8.79 -9.75
CA ALA A 199 7.02 7.82 -10.19
C ALA A 199 6.83 7.88 -11.71
N GLN A 200 6.83 9.08 -12.30
CA GLN A 200 6.79 9.27 -13.75
C GLN A 200 7.97 8.56 -14.45
N LYS A 201 9.20 8.82 -13.99
CA LYS A 201 10.41 8.17 -14.51
C LYS A 201 10.32 6.65 -14.45
N HIS A 202 9.84 6.09 -13.33
CA HIS A 202 9.76 4.64 -13.17
C HIS A 202 8.73 4.00 -14.11
N VAL A 203 7.58 4.65 -14.34
CA VAL A 203 6.59 4.13 -15.31
C VAL A 203 7.15 4.16 -16.73
N GLN A 204 7.83 5.26 -17.12
CA GLN A 204 8.52 5.34 -18.42
C GLN A 204 9.54 4.22 -18.59
N GLU A 205 10.34 3.96 -17.55
CA GLU A 205 11.34 2.91 -17.53
C GLU A 205 10.76 1.50 -17.74
N LEU A 206 9.65 1.20 -17.07
CA LEU A 206 8.95 -0.07 -17.26
C LEU A 206 8.36 -0.18 -18.67
N THR A 207 7.77 0.90 -19.19
CA THR A 207 7.20 0.93 -20.54
C THR A 207 8.27 0.72 -21.61
N GLU A 208 9.41 1.39 -21.50
CA GLU A 208 10.56 1.23 -22.41
C GLU A 208 11.12 -0.19 -22.34
N TYR A 209 11.27 -0.74 -21.13
CA TYR A 209 11.69 -2.14 -20.95
C TYR A 209 10.71 -3.10 -21.63
N ALA A 210 9.41 -2.91 -21.39
CA ALA A 210 8.35 -3.75 -21.95
C ALA A 210 8.22 -3.62 -23.48
N ALA A 211 8.61 -2.48 -24.06
CA ALA A 211 8.64 -2.26 -25.50
C ALA A 211 9.77 -3.03 -26.20
N SER A 212 10.91 -3.24 -25.51
CA SER A 212 12.08 -3.93 -26.07
C SER A 212 11.92 -5.46 -26.22
N GLY A 213 10.91 -6.05 -25.58
CA GLY A 213 10.63 -7.48 -25.60
C GLY A 213 9.81 -7.95 -26.80
N LYS A 214 9.79 -9.27 -27.03
CA LYS A 214 8.92 -9.90 -28.04
C LYS A 214 7.43 -9.68 -27.69
N ALA A 215 6.60 -9.41 -28.70
CA ALA A 215 5.15 -9.25 -28.55
C ALA A 215 4.51 -10.46 -27.83
N GLY A 216 3.51 -10.21 -26.97
CA GLY A 216 2.87 -11.26 -26.16
C GLY A 216 2.46 -10.76 -24.76
N ALA A 217 2.64 -11.61 -23.74
CA ALA A 217 2.29 -11.37 -22.34
C ALA A 217 2.98 -10.14 -21.71
N ALA A 218 2.52 -9.74 -20.51
CA ALA A 218 3.13 -8.66 -19.75
C ALA A 218 4.65 -8.87 -19.58
N ARG A 219 5.40 -7.78 -19.75
CA ARG A 219 6.86 -7.74 -19.73
C ARG A 219 7.43 -6.89 -18.60
N ALA A 220 6.55 -6.20 -17.88
CA ALA A 220 6.86 -5.43 -16.69
C ALA A 220 5.62 -5.37 -15.79
N GLY A 221 5.81 -5.15 -14.50
CA GLY A 221 4.75 -5.03 -13.51
C GLY A 221 4.84 -3.73 -12.72
N LEU A 222 3.68 -3.16 -12.41
CA LEU A 222 3.54 -2.10 -11.42
C LEU A 222 2.56 -2.56 -10.35
N LEU A 223 3.05 -2.78 -9.13
CA LEU A 223 2.27 -3.26 -8.00
C LEU A 223 1.95 -2.10 -7.03
N LEU A 224 0.71 -1.64 -7.08
CA LEU A 224 0.17 -0.59 -6.21
C LEU A 224 -0.40 -1.23 -4.94
N LEU A 225 0.34 -1.13 -3.84
CA LEU A 225 -0.12 -1.61 -2.54
C LEU A 225 -0.98 -0.54 -1.87
N VAL A 226 -2.29 -0.76 -1.87
CA VAL A 226 -3.27 0.12 -1.23
C VAL A 226 -3.34 -0.23 0.24
N GLN A 227 -2.67 0.56 1.08
CA GLN A 227 -2.55 0.34 2.51
C GLN A 227 -3.78 0.86 3.28
N ARG A 228 -4.97 0.41 2.86
CA ARG A 228 -6.27 0.70 3.49
C ARG A 228 -7.34 -0.25 2.95
N GLY A 229 -8.27 -0.67 3.82
CA GLY A 229 -9.28 -1.69 3.53
C GLY A 229 -10.62 -1.18 3.03
N ASP A 230 -10.79 0.14 2.89
CA ASP A 230 -12.02 0.84 2.54
C ASP A 230 -12.11 1.29 1.07
N CYS A 231 -11.14 0.89 0.24
CA CYS A 231 -11.13 1.15 -1.20
C CYS A 231 -11.64 -0.05 -2.02
N ALA A 232 -12.49 0.21 -3.01
CA ALA A 232 -13.02 -0.80 -3.94
C ALA A 232 -12.37 -0.76 -5.33
N ALA A 233 -11.78 0.39 -5.68
CA ALA A 233 -11.16 0.63 -6.97
C ALA A 233 -9.87 1.43 -6.77
N PHE A 234 -9.05 1.47 -7.81
CA PHE A 234 -7.89 2.33 -7.92
C PHE A 234 -8.04 3.25 -9.13
N GLU A 235 -7.48 4.46 -9.03
CA GLU A 235 -7.28 5.33 -10.18
C GLU A 235 -5.94 6.08 -10.11
N PRO A 236 -5.38 6.47 -11.26
CA PRO A 236 -4.30 7.43 -11.29
C PRO A 236 -4.74 8.79 -10.74
N GLY A 237 -3.85 9.48 -10.04
CA GLY A 237 -4.09 10.80 -9.46
C GLY A 237 -4.16 11.92 -10.50
N TRP A 238 -5.20 11.96 -11.33
CA TRP A 238 -5.40 12.96 -12.39
C TRP A 238 -5.33 14.41 -11.91
N GLN A 239 -5.82 14.67 -10.70
CA GLN A 239 -5.80 16.00 -10.08
C GLN A 239 -4.46 16.35 -9.43
N HIS A 240 -3.64 15.34 -9.09
CA HIS A 240 -2.40 15.49 -8.33
C HIS A 240 -1.16 15.47 -9.24
N ASP A 241 -1.18 14.60 -10.25
CA ASP A 241 -0.12 14.45 -11.23
C ASP A 241 -0.70 13.93 -12.56
N ARG A 242 -1.14 14.87 -13.41
CA ARG A 242 -1.71 14.56 -14.73
C ARG A 242 -0.71 13.89 -15.68
N ALA A 243 0.59 14.16 -15.50
CA ALA A 243 1.64 13.55 -16.34
C ALA A 243 1.82 12.07 -15.97
N TYR A 244 1.91 11.76 -14.67
CA TYR A 244 1.91 10.37 -14.19
C TYR A 244 0.65 9.62 -14.64
N ALA A 245 -0.53 10.24 -14.50
CA ALA A 245 -1.78 9.60 -14.87
C ALA A 245 -1.82 9.16 -16.34
N ARG A 246 -1.36 10.03 -17.26
CA ARG A 246 -1.22 9.68 -18.69
C ARG A 246 -0.26 8.52 -18.91
N LEU A 247 0.95 8.62 -18.33
CA LEU A 247 1.97 7.58 -18.45
C LEU A 247 1.47 6.22 -17.95
N LEU A 248 0.72 6.20 -16.84
CA LEU A 248 0.18 4.97 -16.28
C LEU A 248 -0.89 4.35 -17.20
N CYS A 249 -1.80 5.17 -17.73
CA CYS A 249 -2.79 4.71 -18.70
C CYS A 249 -2.14 4.18 -19.98
N GLU A 250 -1.15 4.90 -20.53
CA GLU A 250 -0.40 4.48 -21.72
C GLU A 250 0.37 3.17 -21.50
N ALA A 251 1.03 3.03 -20.34
CA ALA A 251 1.75 1.81 -19.96
C ALA A 251 0.82 0.58 -19.93
N GLY A 252 -0.39 0.75 -19.39
CA GLY A 252 -1.41 -0.29 -19.31
C GLY A 252 -2.12 -0.58 -20.64
N ALA A 253 -2.25 0.41 -21.54
CA ALA A 253 -3.10 0.37 -22.74
C ALA A 253 -2.74 -0.70 -23.80
N GLY A 254 -1.66 -1.45 -23.62
CA GLY A 254 -1.29 -2.59 -24.48
C GLY A 254 -1.08 -3.90 -23.73
N GLY A 255 -1.40 -3.96 -22.43
CA GLY A 255 -1.18 -5.13 -21.58
C GLY A 255 0.30 -5.50 -21.35
N ARG A 256 1.25 -4.69 -21.86
CA ARG A 256 2.69 -4.95 -21.75
C ARG A 256 3.24 -4.60 -20.36
N VAL A 257 2.64 -3.60 -19.70
CA VAL A 257 2.87 -3.34 -18.27
C VAL A 257 1.63 -3.77 -17.50
N ALA A 258 1.77 -4.80 -16.66
CA ALA A 258 0.70 -5.25 -15.78
C ALA A 258 0.59 -4.30 -14.59
N VAL A 259 -0.41 -3.42 -14.62
CA VAL A 259 -0.75 -2.54 -13.49
C VAL A 259 -1.70 -3.29 -12.57
N VAL A 260 -1.30 -3.50 -11.32
CA VAL A 260 -2.11 -4.26 -10.35
C VAL A 260 -2.20 -3.50 -9.04
N ALA A 261 -3.41 -3.20 -8.60
CA ALA A 261 -3.68 -2.65 -7.28
C ALA A 261 -4.18 -3.73 -6.31
N VAL A 262 -3.52 -3.85 -5.16
CA VAL A 262 -3.90 -4.79 -4.10
C VAL A 262 -4.18 -4.02 -2.83
N ALA A 263 -5.43 -4.07 -2.38
CA ALA A 263 -5.79 -3.55 -1.06
C ALA A 263 -5.34 -4.50 0.04
N CYS A 264 -4.86 -3.92 1.13
CA CYS A 264 -4.66 -4.62 2.38
C CYS A 264 -5.44 -3.93 3.51
N ARG A 265 -5.79 -4.72 4.51
CA ARG A 265 -6.60 -4.28 5.66
C ARG A 265 -5.96 -4.72 6.96
N LEU A 266 -6.02 -3.86 7.98
CA LEU A 266 -5.55 -4.19 9.31
C LEU A 266 -6.55 -5.08 10.03
N ARG A 267 -6.08 -6.20 10.60
CA ARG A 267 -6.91 -7.12 11.37
C ARG A 267 -6.18 -7.59 12.63
N ARG A 268 -6.95 -7.90 13.67
CA ARG A 268 -6.46 -8.66 14.83
C ARG A 268 -6.33 -10.14 14.46
N GLU A 269 -5.27 -10.78 14.94
CA GLU A 269 -5.02 -12.21 14.72
C GLU A 269 -5.67 -13.05 15.83
N GLN A 270 -6.07 -14.29 15.50
CA GLN A 270 -6.47 -15.28 16.50
C GLN A 270 -5.22 -15.70 17.30
N GLY A 271 -5.24 -15.52 18.62
CA GLY A 271 -4.08 -15.76 19.51
C GLY A 271 -3.33 -14.50 19.94
N GLY A 272 -3.76 -13.31 19.53
CA GLY A 272 -3.10 -12.04 19.86
C GLY A 272 -2.26 -11.50 18.70
N GLY A 273 -1.91 -10.21 18.75
CA GLY A 273 -1.19 -9.53 17.68
C GLY A 273 -2.10 -8.92 16.60
N ILE A 274 -1.49 -8.13 15.72
CA ILE A 274 -2.16 -7.32 14.71
C ILE A 274 -1.43 -7.50 13.37
N ALA A 275 -2.15 -7.70 12.27
CA ALA A 275 -1.55 -7.97 10.97
C ALA A 275 -2.21 -7.19 9.82
N TRP A 276 -1.38 -6.84 8.85
CA TRP A 276 -1.85 -6.53 7.50
C TRP A 276 -2.29 -7.82 6.82
N ARG A 277 -3.50 -7.84 6.27
CA ARG A 277 -3.98 -8.93 5.42
C ARG A 277 -4.36 -8.43 4.04
N ARG A 278 -4.16 -9.25 3.00
CA ARG A 278 -4.75 -8.99 1.68
C ARG A 278 -6.26 -8.88 1.83
N TRP A 279 -6.81 -7.80 1.29
CA TRP A 279 -8.24 -7.52 1.33
C TRP A 279 -8.86 -7.73 -0.04
N GLY A 280 -9.77 -8.70 -0.12
CA GLY A 280 -10.50 -9.00 -1.35
C GLY A 280 -9.62 -9.43 -2.53
N ARG A 281 -10.16 -9.20 -3.73
CA ARG A 281 -9.44 -9.38 -5.00
C ARG A 281 -8.60 -8.14 -5.30
N SER A 282 -7.77 -8.21 -6.34
CA SER A 282 -7.12 -6.99 -6.84
C SER A 282 -8.20 -5.99 -7.26
N LEU A 283 -7.94 -4.71 -7.02
CA LEU A 283 -8.88 -3.65 -7.37
C LEU A 283 -8.93 -3.49 -8.89
N SER A 284 -10.05 -2.98 -9.42
CA SER A 284 -10.09 -2.50 -10.79
C SER A 284 -9.14 -1.31 -10.93
N THR A 285 -8.28 -1.36 -11.95
CA THR A 285 -7.26 -0.37 -12.29
C THR A 285 -7.49 0.17 -13.68
#